data_AF-A0A3L8C3C1-F1
#
_entry.id   AF-A0A3L8C3C1-F1
#
_cell.length_a   1.000
_cell.length_b   1.000
_cell.length_c   1.000
_cell.angle_alpha   90.00
_cell.angle_beta   90.00
_cell.angle_gamma   90.00
#
_symmetry.space_group_name_H-M   'P 1'
#
loop_
_entity.id
_entity.type
_entity.pdbx_description
1 polymer ?
#
loop_
_entity_poly.entity_id
_entity_poly.type
_entity_poly.pdbx_seq_one_letter_code
_entity_poly.pdbx_strand_id
1 'polypeptide(L)'
;MGLPKEFIDRMLLKEMYTCHFCGFTSRKYQEVVVRNGQEWHLDNVKAACVFCAQGFTIDWVANMRSGVLLHLPKISQNELNHLLKVIYVFRISQGDHANKARDILDLLMKSREQAKKLLSSDDPYELAKRLRIPLSEYSSKKLKETLSEIRLLPLDRRIIKEADLEFNQFPQILAYWRSKDGPLRGGVNRFSHEQLDVYIDRLKDKKK
;
A
#
# COMPACT_ATOMS: atom_id res chain seq x y z
N MET A 1 15.37 16.11 8.48
CA MET A 1 15.27 17.22 7.51
C MET A 1 14.62 16.65 6.26
N GLY A 2 13.50 17.20 5.81
CA GLY A 2 12.76 16.68 4.65
C GLY A 2 13.51 16.93 3.34
N LEU A 3 13.19 16.15 2.30
CA LEU A 3 13.72 16.40 0.95
C LEU A 3 13.20 17.77 0.44
N PRO A 4 14.05 18.61 -0.15
CA PRO A 4 13.65 19.87 -0.77
C PRO A 4 12.60 19.63 -1.85
N LYS A 5 11.59 20.50 -1.92
CA LYS A 5 10.47 20.38 -2.87
C LYS A 5 10.95 20.27 -4.32
N GLU A 6 11.95 21.04 -4.71
CA GLU A 6 12.51 21.02 -6.08
C GLU A 6 13.12 19.65 -6.43
N PHE A 7 13.76 18.99 -5.45
CA PHE A 7 14.31 17.65 -5.63
C PHE A 7 13.18 16.63 -5.78
N ILE A 8 12.13 16.73 -4.96
CA ILE A 8 10.93 15.89 -5.07
C ILE A 8 10.31 16.03 -6.47
N ASP A 9 10.05 17.26 -6.90
CA ASP A 9 9.43 17.55 -8.20
C ASP A 9 10.28 17.00 -9.36
N ARG A 10 11.61 17.17 -9.30
CA ARG A 10 12.54 16.61 -10.30
C ARG A 10 12.50 15.08 -10.34
N MET A 11 12.45 14.42 -9.18
CA MET A 11 12.39 12.96 -9.09
C MET A 11 11.07 12.41 -9.62
N LEU A 12 9.95 13.05 -9.27
CA LEU A 12 8.63 12.67 -9.80
C LEU A 12 8.57 12.86 -11.32
N LEU A 13 9.13 13.95 -11.86
CA LEU A 13 9.18 14.18 -13.29
C LEU A 13 10.08 13.16 -14.01
N LYS A 14 11.26 12.84 -13.45
CA LYS A 14 12.20 11.83 -13.98
C LYS A 14 11.54 10.45 -14.15
N GLU A 15 10.75 10.04 -13.17
CA GLU A 15 10.02 8.75 -13.19
C GLU A 15 8.65 8.88 -13.88
N MET A 16 8.39 10.00 -14.60
CA MET A 16 7.12 10.28 -15.29
C MET A 16 5.88 10.09 -14.40
N TYR A 17 5.99 10.48 -13.13
CA TYR A 17 4.96 10.29 -12.11
C TYR A 17 4.52 8.83 -11.96
N THR A 18 5.41 7.87 -12.21
CA THR A 18 5.16 6.43 -12.10
C THR A 18 5.82 5.88 -10.85
N CYS A 19 5.05 5.13 -10.07
CA CYS A 19 5.56 4.44 -8.90
C CYS A 19 6.56 3.36 -9.33
N HIS A 20 7.81 3.48 -8.87
CA HIS A 20 8.90 2.54 -9.18
C HIS A 20 8.60 1.10 -8.72
N PHE A 21 7.70 0.93 -7.74
CA PHE A 21 7.43 -0.36 -7.12
C PHE A 21 6.27 -1.12 -7.78
N CYS A 22 5.09 -0.49 -7.89
CA CYS A 22 3.89 -1.16 -8.43
C CYS A 22 3.46 -0.66 -9.82
N GLY A 23 4.25 0.22 -10.45
CA GLY A 23 3.97 0.76 -11.78
C GLY A 23 2.77 1.70 -11.87
N PHE A 24 2.16 2.08 -10.74
CA PHE A 24 1.02 2.98 -10.74
C PHE A 24 1.45 4.41 -11.10
N THR A 25 0.92 4.93 -12.21
CA THR A 25 1.16 6.30 -12.67
C THR A 25 0.05 7.23 -12.22
N SER A 26 0.38 8.40 -11.67
CA SER A 26 -0.59 9.39 -11.19
C SER A 26 0.06 10.76 -11.06
N ARG A 27 -0.49 11.82 -11.68
CA ARG A 27 0.12 13.16 -11.61
C ARG A 27 -0.01 13.84 -10.25
N LYS A 28 -0.89 13.35 -9.38
CA LYS A 28 -1.04 13.81 -8.00
C LYS A 28 -0.86 12.67 -7.01
N TYR A 29 -0.47 13.02 -5.78
CA TYR A 29 -0.30 12.09 -4.65
C TYR A 29 0.74 11.00 -4.89
N GLN A 30 1.73 11.26 -5.75
CA GLN A 30 2.98 10.51 -5.70
C GLN A 30 3.85 11.12 -4.61
N GLU A 31 4.60 10.24 -3.95
CA GLU A 31 5.60 10.58 -2.95
C GLU A 31 6.98 10.16 -3.47
N VAL A 32 8.03 10.54 -2.76
CA VAL A 32 9.38 10.04 -3.01
C VAL A 32 9.88 9.36 -1.75
N VAL A 33 10.57 8.23 -1.93
CA VAL A 33 11.13 7.44 -0.83
C VAL A 33 12.59 7.20 -1.05
N VAL A 34 13.34 7.12 0.05
CA VAL A 34 14.71 6.60 0.06
C VAL A 34 14.61 5.08 0.12
N ARG A 35 15.13 4.39 -0.91
CA ARG A 35 14.98 2.94 -1.05
C ARG A 35 15.76 2.18 0.02
N ASN A 36 17.00 2.56 0.28
CA ASN A 36 17.89 1.88 1.21
C ASN A 36 18.56 2.86 2.17
N GLY A 37 18.53 2.57 3.47
CA GLY A 37 19.19 3.41 4.48
C GLY A 37 18.57 4.82 4.57
N GLN A 38 19.42 5.83 4.75
CA GLN A 38 18.99 7.23 4.97
C GLN A 38 19.57 8.20 3.93
N GLU A 39 20.40 7.72 3.01
CA GLU A 39 21.11 8.56 2.04
C GLU A 39 20.22 8.90 0.83
N TRP A 40 20.16 10.18 0.48
CA TRP A 40 19.25 10.71 -0.51
C TRP A 40 20.01 11.24 -1.73
N HIS A 41 20.43 10.30 -2.59
CA HIS A 41 20.99 10.59 -3.91
C HIS A 41 20.06 10.09 -5.02
N LEU A 42 20.30 10.54 -6.26
CA LEU A 42 19.40 10.35 -7.42
C LEU A 42 19.04 8.88 -7.75
N ASP A 43 19.89 7.93 -7.37
CA ASP A 43 19.67 6.51 -7.65
C ASP A 43 18.94 5.78 -6.52
N ASN A 44 19.08 6.27 -5.29
CA ASN A 44 18.46 5.69 -4.10
C ASN A 44 17.09 6.29 -3.80
N VAL A 45 16.81 7.52 -4.27
CA VAL A 45 15.48 8.10 -4.18
C VAL A 45 14.62 7.62 -5.34
N LYS A 46 13.40 7.17 -5.06
CA LYS A 46 12.44 6.64 -6.05
C LYS A 46 11.07 7.28 -5.88
N ALA A 47 10.36 7.48 -6.99
CA ALA A 47 8.94 7.84 -6.96
C ALA A 47 8.09 6.64 -6.49
N ALA A 48 7.11 6.90 -5.64
CA ALA A 48 6.26 5.89 -5.05
C ALA A 48 4.82 6.40 -4.90
N CYS A 49 3.83 5.56 -5.17
CA CYS A 49 2.45 5.88 -4.81
C CYS A 49 2.28 5.83 -3.29
N VAL A 50 1.29 6.55 -2.75
CA VAL A 50 0.98 6.59 -1.31
C VAL A 50 0.93 5.20 -0.65
N PHE A 51 0.49 4.15 -1.36
CA PHE A 51 0.44 2.78 -0.83
C PHE A 51 1.79 2.07 -0.77
N CYS A 52 2.69 2.33 -1.73
CA CYS A 52 4.05 1.79 -1.70
C CYS A 52 4.93 2.61 -0.76
N ALA A 53 4.74 3.93 -0.73
CA ALA A 53 5.53 4.85 0.08
C ALA A 53 5.44 4.51 1.57
N GLN A 54 4.22 4.22 2.07
CA GLN A 54 4.02 3.86 3.47
C GLN A 54 4.71 2.55 3.91
N GLY A 55 5.14 1.70 2.97
CA GLY A 55 5.97 0.53 3.28
C GLY A 55 7.37 0.89 3.77
N PHE A 56 7.85 2.10 3.45
CA PHE A 56 9.14 2.65 3.92
C PHE A 56 9.01 3.43 5.24
N THR A 57 7.78 3.68 5.69
CA THR A 57 7.48 4.46 6.90
C THR A 57 6.46 3.72 7.77
N ILE A 58 6.74 2.44 8.02
CA ILE A 58 5.81 1.52 8.70
C ILE A 58 5.42 1.97 10.12
N ASP A 59 6.29 2.71 10.80
CA ASP A 59 6.03 3.33 12.10
C ASP A 59 4.99 4.46 12.01
N TRP A 60 4.93 5.18 10.89
CA TRP A 60 3.94 6.24 10.66
C TRP A 60 2.59 5.72 10.17
N VAL A 61 2.52 4.50 9.66
CA VAL A 61 1.26 3.91 9.14
C VAL A 61 0.17 3.89 10.22
N ALA A 62 0.53 3.49 11.44
CA ALA A 62 -0.42 3.47 12.56
C ALA A 62 -0.90 4.87 12.95
N ASN A 63 0.01 5.85 12.96
CA ASN A 63 -0.32 7.27 13.21
C ASN A 63 -1.30 7.81 12.16
N MET A 64 -1.07 7.48 10.89
CA MET A 64 -1.94 7.84 9.78
C MET A 64 -3.22 6.98 9.71
N ARG A 65 -3.32 5.92 10.52
CA ARG A 65 -4.39 4.90 10.47
C ARG A 65 -4.58 4.37 9.05
N SER A 66 -3.49 4.19 8.32
CA SER A 66 -3.49 3.98 6.86
C SER A 66 -3.16 2.57 6.41
N GLY A 67 -2.98 1.64 7.33
CA GLY A 67 -2.72 0.24 6.97
C GLY A 67 -2.78 -0.73 8.13
N VAL A 68 -2.85 -2.01 7.79
CA VAL A 68 -2.83 -3.17 8.70
C VAL A 68 -2.00 -4.30 8.08
N LEU A 69 -1.46 -5.20 8.89
CA LEU A 69 -0.68 -6.33 8.43
C LEU A 69 -1.59 -7.54 8.10
N LEU A 70 -1.33 -8.17 6.96
CA LEU A 70 -1.99 -9.39 6.50
C LEU A 70 -0.97 -10.52 6.30
N HIS A 71 -1.42 -11.76 6.46
CA HIS A 71 -0.68 -12.93 5.99
C HIS A 71 -1.13 -13.28 4.58
N LEU A 72 -0.28 -13.04 3.58
CA LEU A 72 -0.55 -13.25 2.15
C LEU A 72 0.72 -13.78 1.44
N PRO A 73 1.05 -15.07 1.59
CA PRO A 73 2.28 -15.64 1.02
C PRO A 73 2.31 -15.62 -0.52
N LYS A 74 1.14 -15.77 -1.17
CA LYS A 74 1.02 -15.92 -2.64
C LYS A 74 0.87 -14.59 -3.41
N ILE A 75 0.79 -13.45 -2.72
CA ILE A 75 0.60 -12.13 -3.32
C ILE A 75 1.73 -11.24 -2.85
N SER A 76 2.47 -10.63 -3.77
CA SER A 76 3.52 -9.67 -3.44
C SER A 76 2.94 -8.35 -2.93
N GLN A 77 3.75 -7.55 -2.24
CA GLN A 77 3.34 -6.23 -1.76
C GLN A 77 2.93 -5.30 -2.92
N ASN A 78 3.61 -5.41 -4.07
CA ASN A 78 3.35 -4.58 -5.25
C ASN A 78 2.01 -4.93 -5.89
N GLU A 79 1.70 -6.22 -6.04
CA GLU A 79 0.42 -6.71 -6.53
C GLU A 79 -0.72 -6.26 -5.61
N LEU A 80 -0.58 -6.47 -4.28
CA LEU A 80 -1.58 -6.04 -3.30
C LEU A 80 -1.84 -4.53 -3.39
N ASN A 81 -0.78 -3.74 -3.42
CA ASN A 81 -0.88 -2.29 -3.53
C ASN A 81 -1.56 -1.86 -4.82
N HIS A 82 -1.31 -2.53 -5.93
CA HIS A 82 -1.95 -2.23 -7.20
C HIS A 82 -3.45 -2.58 -7.15
N LEU A 83 -3.77 -3.81 -6.71
CA LEU A 83 -5.12 -4.32 -6.57
C LEU A 83 -6.00 -3.42 -5.69
N LEU A 84 -5.49 -2.94 -4.54
CA LEU A 84 -6.29 -2.13 -3.63
C LEU A 84 -6.72 -0.78 -4.21
N LYS A 85 -5.94 -0.17 -5.11
CA LYS A 85 -6.36 1.09 -5.77
C LYS A 85 -7.59 0.85 -6.63
N VAL A 86 -7.58 -0.26 -7.36
CA VAL A 86 -8.67 -0.70 -8.21
C VAL A 86 -9.89 -1.03 -7.35
N ILE A 87 -9.73 -1.84 -6.29
CA ILE A 87 -10.79 -2.17 -5.32
C ILE A 87 -11.45 -0.91 -4.77
N TYR A 88 -10.66 0.06 -4.29
CA TYR A 88 -11.23 1.26 -3.67
C TYR A 88 -11.99 2.15 -4.66
N VAL A 89 -11.57 2.21 -5.92
CA VAL A 89 -12.32 2.90 -6.98
C VAL A 89 -13.65 2.19 -7.27
N PHE A 90 -13.62 0.86 -7.42
CA PHE A 90 -14.81 0.07 -7.73
C PHE A 90 -15.81 0.01 -6.59
N ARG A 91 -15.35 -0.05 -5.34
CA ARG A 91 -16.21 -0.18 -4.17
C ARG A 91 -17.18 0.99 -4.00
N ILE A 92 -16.83 2.16 -4.54
CA ILE A 92 -17.67 3.37 -4.54
C ILE A 92 -18.36 3.63 -5.89
N SER A 93 -18.26 2.68 -6.82
CA SER A 93 -19.06 2.65 -8.05
C SER A 93 -20.40 1.95 -7.80
N GLN A 94 -21.23 1.82 -8.84
CA GLN A 94 -22.52 1.13 -8.79
C GLN A 94 -22.45 -0.21 -9.55
N GLY A 95 -23.39 -1.11 -9.28
CA GLY A 95 -23.50 -2.41 -9.94
C GLY A 95 -22.59 -3.50 -9.36
N ASP A 96 -22.50 -4.63 -10.07
CA ASP A 96 -21.88 -5.87 -9.58
C ASP A 96 -20.40 -5.72 -9.23
N HIS A 97 -19.68 -4.81 -9.89
CA HIS A 97 -18.25 -4.60 -9.60
C HIS A 97 -18.04 -4.04 -8.19
N ALA A 98 -18.96 -3.19 -7.73
CA ALA A 98 -18.89 -2.65 -6.38
C ALA A 98 -19.05 -3.76 -5.34
N ASN A 99 -19.96 -4.72 -5.59
CA ASN A 99 -20.15 -5.89 -4.74
C ASN A 99 -18.91 -6.80 -4.75
N LYS A 100 -18.40 -7.16 -5.94
CA LYS A 100 -17.16 -7.95 -6.07
C LYS A 100 -15.98 -7.29 -5.36
N ALA A 101 -15.81 -5.98 -5.48
CA ALA A 101 -14.73 -5.26 -4.80
C ALA A 101 -14.86 -5.30 -3.27
N ARG A 102 -16.10 -5.23 -2.73
CA ARG A 102 -16.36 -5.42 -1.29
C ARG A 102 -16.01 -6.84 -0.86
N ASP A 103 -16.46 -7.85 -1.61
CA ASP A 103 -16.20 -9.25 -1.29
C ASP A 103 -14.69 -9.58 -1.27
N ILE A 104 -13.93 -9.05 -2.24
CA ILE A 104 -12.46 -9.21 -2.27
C ILE A 104 -11.83 -8.56 -1.04
N LEU A 105 -12.22 -7.33 -0.72
CA LEU A 105 -11.69 -6.62 0.43
C LEU A 105 -11.98 -7.37 1.73
N ASP A 106 -13.20 -7.87 1.90
CA ASP A 106 -13.59 -8.66 3.06
C ASP A 106 -12.79 -9.97 3.17
N LEU A 107 -12.51 -10.62 2.02
CA LEU A 107 -11.65 -11.80 1.97
C LEU A 107 -10.21 -11.48 2.38
N LEU A 108 -9.64 -10.37 1.90
CA LEU A 108 -8.31 -9.90 2.31
C LEU A 108 -8.27 -9.64 3.82
N MET A 109 -9.28 -8.96 4.36
CA MET A 109 -9.36 -8.59 5.77
C MET A 109 -9.45 -9.80 6.72
N LYS A 110 -9.98 -10.94 6.27
CA LYS A 110 -9.94 -12.19 7.05
C LYS A 110 -8.52 -12.71 7.29
N SER A 111 -7.56 -12.32 6.44
CA SER A 111 -6.15 -12.73 6.57
C SER A 111 -5.40 -12.01 7.69
N ARG A 112 -6.03 -11.03 8.36
CA ARG A 112 -5.49 -10.34 9.55
C ARG A 112 -5.28 -11.28 10.73
N GLU A 113 -6.20 -12.21 10.95
CA GLU A 113 -6.13 -13.12 12.10
C GLU A 113 -4.90 -14.04 12.03
N GLN A 114 -4.51 -14.46 10.82
CA GLN A 114 -3.30 -15.23 10.64
C GLN A 114 -2.03 -14.37 10.85
N ALA A 115 -2.04 -13.10 10.44
CA ALA A 115 -0.94 -12.17 10.75
C ALA A 115 -0.77 -11.99 12.27
N LYS A 116 -1.87 -11.81 13.02
CA LYS A 116 -1.85 -11.72 14.49
C LYS A 116 -1.27 -12.97 15.13
N LYS A 117 -1.60 -14.17 14.64
CA LYS A 117 -1.01 -15.42 15.16
C LYS A 117 0.50 -15.50 14.97
N LEU A 118 1.01 -14.99 13.84
CA LEU A 118 2.43 -15.04 13.51
C LEU A 118 3.25 -13.93 14.18
N LEU A 119 2.68 -12.74 14.33
CA LEU A 119 3.37 -11.54 14.80
C LEU A 119 2.94 -11.07 16.19
N SER A 120 1.94 -11.70 16.80
CA SER A 120 1.21 -11.28 18.00
C SER A 120 0.35 -10.01 17.84
N SER A 121 0.45 -9.33 16.70
CA SER A 121 -0.33 -8.14 16.35
C SER A 121 -0.40 -7.98 14.84
N ASP A 122 -1.43 -7.32 14.34
CA ASP A 122 -1.53 -6.86 12.95
C ASP A 122 -1.34 -5.34 12.81
N ASP A 123 -0.96 -4.67 13.90
CA ASP A 123 -0.61 -3.25 13.91
C ASP A 123 0.81 -3.05 13.37
N PRO A 124 0.98 -2.26 12.28
CA PRO A 124 2.30 -1.90 11.75
C PRO A 124 3.25 -1.26 12.78
N TYR A 125 2.74 -0.53 13.78
CA TYR A 125 3.56 0.09 14.82
C TYR A 125 4.22 -0.95 15.75
N GLU A 126 3.51 -2.03 16.09
CA GLU A 126 4.07 -3.12 16.88
C GLU A 126 5.19 -3.83 16.12
N LEU A 127 5.00 -4.05 14.81
CA LEU A 127 6.06 -4.59 13.96
C LEU A 127 7.26 -3.62 13.88
N ALA A 128 7.02 -2.32 13.72
CA ALA A 128 8.08 -1.32 13.69
C ALA A 128 8.91 -1.32 14.97
N LYS A 129 8.26 -1.40 16.14
CA LYS A 129 8.93 -1.54 17.45
C LYS A 129 9.77 -2.81 17.50
N ARG A 130 9.21 -3.95 17.09
CA ARG A 130 9.93 -5.24 17.07
C ARG A 130 11.18 -5.22 16.17
N LEU A 131 11.10 -4.54 15.02
CA LEU A 131 12.22 -4.41 14.07
C LEU A 131 13.38 -3.56 14.59
N ARG A 132 13.15 -2.70 15.60
CA ARG A 132 14.20 -1.86 16.23
C ARG A 132 14.98 -2.59 17.32
N ILE A 133 14.48 -3.74 17.78
CA ILE A 133 15.11 -4.51 18.84
C ILE A 133 16.23 -5.36 18.23
N PRO A 134 17.48 -5.29 18.73
CA PRO A 134 18.53 -6.20 18.31
C PRO A 134 18.13 -7.66 18.58
N LEU A 135 18.25 -8.52 17.55
CA LEU A 135 17.91 -9.93 17.63
C LEU A 135 19.15 -10.78 17.45
N SER A 136 19.18 -11.96 18.07
CA SER A 136 20.14 -13.01 17.73
C SER A 136 19.99 -13.42 16.26
N GLU A 137 21.03 -14.00 15.67
CA GLU A 137 21.02 -14.44 14.27
C GLU A 137 19.84 -15.39 13.96
N TYR A 138 19.61 -16.36 14.84
CA TYR A 138 18.48 -17.29 14.74
C TYR A 138 17.12 -16.57 14.73
N SER A 139 16.91 -15.64 15.67
CA SER A 139 15.67 -14.88 15.79
C SER A 139 15.46 -13.94 14.58
N SER A 140 16.54 -13.35 14.07
CA SER A 140 16.53 -12.52 12.86
C SER A 140 16.13 -13.33 11.62
N LYS A 141 16.70 -14.54 11.45
CA LYS A 141 16.34 -15.45 10.37
C LYS A 141 14.86 -15.84 10.43
N LYS A 142 14.38 -16.27 11.59
CA LYS A 142 12.97 -16.64 11.80
C LYS A 142 12.02 -15.48 11.53
N LEU A 143 12.39 -14.26 11.95
CA LEU A 143 11.60 -13.06 11.65
C LEU A 143 11.56 -12.77 10.15
N LYS A 144 12.70 -12.86 9.44
CA LYS A 144 12.74 -12.68 7.98
C LYS A 144 11.85 -13.70 7.25
N GLU A 145 11.89 -14.96 7.64
CA GLU A 145 11.03 -16.02 7.10
C GLU A 145 9.55 -15.66 7.33
N THR A 146 9.19 -15.28 8.55
CA THR A 146 7.82 -14.83 8.87
C THR A 146 7.40 -13.63 8.00
N LEU A 147 8.26 -12.61 7.89
CA LEU A 147 7.96 -11.39 7.13
C LEU A 147 7.88 -11.61 5.63
N SER A 148 8.48 -12.68 5.10
CA SER A 148 8.38 -13.04 3.68
C SER A 148 6.93 -13.34 3.25
N GLU A 149 6.05 -13.66 4.21
CA GLU A 149 4.62 -13.95 3.99
C GLU A 149 3.69 -12.84 4.48
N ILE A 150 4.22 -11.80 5.13
CA ILE A 150 3.44 -10.68 5.66
C ILE A 150 3.39 -9.54 4.64
N ARG A 151 2.21 -8.94 4.48
CA ARG A 151 1.98 -7.77 3.62
C ARG A 151 1.33 -6.66 4.42
N LEU A 152 1.67 -5.43 4.09
CA LEU A 152 0.96 -4.25 4.56
C LEU A 152 -0.24 -4.02 3.63
N LEU A 153 -1.47 -4.12 4.11
CA LEU A 153 -2.66 -3.68 3.40
C LEU A 153 -2.85 -2.18 3.65
N PRO A 154 -2.73 -1.30 2.64
CA PRO A 154 -3.26 0.05 2.71
C PRO A 154 -4.75 0.05 3.01
N LEU A 155 -5.18 0.86 3.96
CA LEU A 155 -6.58 1.14 4.24
C LEU A 155 -7.08 2.32 3.40
N ASP A 156 -8.40 2.46 3.30
CA ASP A 156 -9.10 3.60 2.70
C ASP A 156 -9.14 4.83 3.62
N ARG A 157 -8.07 5.03 4.37
CA ARG A 157 -7.90 6.10 5.35
C ARG A 157 -6.44 6.55 5.34
N ARG A 158 -6.23 7.86 5.46
CA ARG A 158 -4.90 8.47 5.63
C ARG A 158 -5.06 9.75 6.42
N ILE A 159 -4.92 9.66 7.74
CA ILE A 159 -5.00 10.81 8.64
C ILE A 159 -3.72 11.61 8.55
N ILE A 160 -3.86 12.89 8.19
CA ILE A 160 -2.77 13.86 8.13
C ILE A 160 -3.04 14.96 9.15
N LYS A 161 -1.98 15.36 9.85
CA LYS A 161 -1.97 16.45 10.81
C LYS A 161 -1.32 17.67 10.15
N GLU A 162 -2.05 18.76 10.06
CA GLU A 162 -1.52 20.06 9.64
C GLU A 162 -1.90 21.09 10.71
N ALA A 163 -0.90 21.65 11.39
CA ALA A 163 -1.09 22.44 12.61
C ALA A 163 -1.97 21.67 13.62
N ASP A 164 -3.08 22.27 14.07
CA ASP A 164 -4.02 21.68 15.05
C ASP A 164 -5.16 20.89 14.40
N LEU A 165 -5.14 20.69 13.08
CA LEU A 165 -6.19 20.00 12.33
C LEU A 165 -5.76 18.59 11.93
N GLU A 166 -6.67 17.63 12.15
CA GLU A 166 -6.60 16.28 11.61
C GLU A 166 -7.67 16.08 10.55
N PHE A 167 -7.28 15.61 9.38
CA PHE A 167 -8.23 15.24 8.33
C PHE A 167 -7.83 13.95 7.62
N ASN A 168 -8.83 13.25 7.10
CA ASN A 168 -8.61 12.08 6.26
C ASN A 168 -8.35 12.55 4.82
N GLN A 169 -7.13 12.34 4.32
CA GLN A 169 -6.73 12.71 2.96
C GLN A 169 -7.20 11.70 1.89
N PHE A 170 -7.53 10.47 2.30
CA PHE A 170 -7.83 9.40 1.33
C PHE A 170 -9.04 9.69 0.42
N PRO A 171 -10.14 10.29 0.90
CA PRO A 171 -11.24 10.69 0.03
C PRO A 171 -10.83 11.62 -1.13
N GLN A 172 -9.91 12.59 -0.91
CA GLN A 172 -9.47 13.45 -2.01
C GLN A 172 -8.55 12.70 -3.00
N ILE A 173 -7.70 11.81 -2.49
CA ILE A 173 -6.88 10.92 -3.34
C ILE A 173 -7.78 10.08 -4.25
N LEU A 174 -8.79 9.44 -3.66
CA LEU A 174 -9.72 8.57 -4.37
C LEU A 174 -10.59 9.34 -5.38
N ALA A 175 -11.04 10.54 -5.02
CA ALA A 175 -11.76 11.43 -5.93
C ALA A 175 -10.91 11.82 -7.13
N TYR A 176 -9.64 12.17 -6.93
CA TYR A 176 -8.72 12.46 -8.02
C TYR A 176 -8.48 11.23 -8.91
N TRP A 177 -8.24 10.06 -8.32
CA TRP A 177 -8.02 8.82 -9.08
C TRP A 177 -9.16 8.49 -10.05
N ARG A 178 -10.41 8.80 -9.67
CA ARG A 178 -11.61 8.59 -10.49
C ARG A 178 -11.95 9.74 -11.44
N SER A 179 -11.35 10.90 -11.23
CA SER A 179 -11.67 12.11 -12.00
C SER A 179 -11.35 11.97 -13.49
N LYS A 180 -11.80 12.93 -14.30
CA LYS A 180 -11.51 12.98 -15.74
C LYS A 180 -10.01 12.98 -16.06
N ASP A 181 -9.21 13.55 -15.17
CA ASP A 181 -7.75 13.64 -15.30
C ASP A 181 -7.02 12.63 -14.39
N GLY A 182 -7.79 11.69 -13.82
CA GLY A 182 -7.32 10.66 -12.90
C GLY A 182 -6.82 9.40 -13.61
N PRO A 183 -5.88 8.67 -13.00
CA PRO A 183 -5.33 7.45 -13.56
C PRO A 183 -6.32 6.28 -13.71
N LEU A 184 -7.45 6.31 -13.00
CA LEU A 184 -8.45 5.24 -12.99
C LEU A 184 -9.82 5.74 -13.52
N ARG A 185 -9.80 6.76 -14.39
CA ARG A 185 -11.00 7.29 -15.05
C ARG A 185 -11.79 6.17 -15.74
N GLY A 186 -13.13 6.24 -15.64
CA GLY A 186 -14.03 5.26 -16.27
C GLY A 186 -14.04 3.92 -15.54
N GLY A 187 -13.54 3.92 -14.30
CA GLY A 187 -13.38 2.73 -13.48
C GLY A 187 -12.17 1.90 -13.89
N VAL A 188 -11.92 1.66 -15.18
CA VAL A 188 -11.22 0.43 -15.53
C VAL A 188 -10.74 0.21 -16.97
N ASN A 189 -10.47 1.22 -17.79
CA ASN A 189 -10.10 0.94 -19.21
C ASN A 189 -8.81 0.10 -19.42
N ARG A 190 -8.09 -0.32 -18.36
CA ARG A 190 -7.05 -1.36 -18.42
C ARG A 190 -7.25 -2.57 -17.47
N PHE A 191 -8.20 -2.51 -16.54
CA PHE A 191 -8.49 -3.60 -15.61
C PHE A 191 -9.83 -4.24 -16.02
N SER A 192 -9.83 -5.24 -16.90
CA SER A 192 -11.07 -5.97 -17.19
C SER A 192 -11.57 -6.68 -15.93
N HIS A 193 -12.86 -7.03 -15.89
CA HIS A 193 -13.42 -7.95 -14.89
C HIS A 193 -12.55 -9.18 -14.65
N GLU A 194 -11.99 -9.70 -15.73
CA GLU A 194 -11.13 -10.88 -15.74
C GLU A 194 -9.91 -10.70 -14.84
N GLN A 195 -9.37 -9.48 -14.74
CA GLN A 195 -8.22 -9.22 -13.86
C GLN A 195 -8.62 -9.29 -12.37
N LEU A 196 -9.81 -8.79 -11.99
CA LEU A 196 -10.31 -8.95 -10.61
C LEU A 196 -10.65 -10.40 -10.28
N ASP A 197 -11.25 -11.13 -11.23
CA ASP A 197 -11.59 -12.54 -11.06
C ASP A 197 -10.33 -13.42 -10.91
N VAL A 198 -9.25 -13.14 -11.64
CA VAL A 198 -7.93 -13.78 -11.43
C VAL A 198 -7.39 -13.57 -10.01
N TYR A 199 -7.54 -12.37 -9.43
CA TYR A 199 -7.13 -12.13 -8.04
C TYR A 199 -8.03 -12.85 -7.04
N ILE A 200 -9.35 -12.90 -7.30
CA ILE A 200 -10.30 -13.67 -6.49
C ILE A 200 -9.89 -15.13 -6.44
N ASP A 201 -9.59 -15.74 -7.59
CA ASP A 201 -9.23 -17.15 -7.66
C ASP A 201 -7.93 -17.42 -6.89
N ARG A 202 -6.91 -16.56 -7.05
CA ARG A 202 -5.66 -16.66 -6.27
C ARG A 202 -5.86 -16.54 -4.76
N LEU A 203 -6.81 -15.71 -4.32
CA LEU A 203 -7.16 -15.53 -2.90
C LEU A 203 -8.03 -16.68 -2.36
N LYS A 204 -8.89 -17.26 -3.20
CA LYS A 204 -9.79 -18.36 -2.84
C LYS A 204 -9.16 -19.74 -2.96
N ASP A 205 -8.04 -19.86 -3.68
CA ASP A 205 -7.35 -21.14 -3.88
C ASP A 205 -6.71 -21.63 -2.57
N LYS A 206 -7.59 -22.22 -1.74
CA LYS A 206 -7.33 -22.92 -0.47
C LYS A 206 -6.66 -24.28 -0.69
N LYS A 207 -5.97 -24.51 -1.81
CA LYS A 207 -5.36 -25.83 -2.06
C LYS A 207 -4.16 -26.07 -1.14
N LYS A 208 -4.50 -26.82 -0.09
CA LYS A 208 -3.79 -27.84 0.71
C LYS A 208 -2.41 -27.46 1.25
#